data_AF-A0A497JFJ1-F1
#
_entry.id   AF-A0A497JFJ1-F1
#
_cell.length_a   1.000
_cell.length_b   1.000
_cell.length_c   1.000
_cell.angle_alpha   90.00
_cell.angle_beta   90.00
_cell.angle_gamma   90.00
#
_symmetry.space_group_name_H-M   'P 1'
#
loop_
_entity.id
_entity.type
_entity.pdbx_description
1 polymer ?
#
loop_
_entity_poly.entity_id
_entity_poly.type
_entity_poly.pdbx_seq_one_letter_code
_entity_poly.pdbx_strand_id
1 'polypeptide(L)'
;MQELEKKAYKYAIKNAYLHNGKADLGAVIGKIKALEPDIEIKKAVEYAKHAIEMVNNMPFEEIKREYERFEHGEGFELKPVQKEEHLPELTWAEQQVVVTRFAPNPNGLMHLG
;
A
#
# COMPACT_ATOMS: atom_id res chain seq x y z
N MET A 1 8.19 18.29 17.94
CA MET A 1 8.07 17.59 16.64
C MET A 1 6.88 18.18 15.90
N GLN A 2 7.04 18.50 14.62
CA GLN A 2 5.92 18.98 13.81
C GLN A 2 4.90 17.86 13.62
N GLU A 3 3.61 18.18 13.56
CA GLU A 3 2.54 17.17 13.47
C GLU A 3 2.72 16.22 12.26
N LEU A 4 3.26 16.75 11.17
CA LEU A 4 3.58 16.01 9.97
C LEU A 4 4.68 14.95 10.18
N GLU A 5 5.69 15.26 10.98
CA GLU A 5 6.79 14.34 11.29
C GLU A 5 6.29 13.13 12.09
N LYS A 6 5.38 13.36 13.05
CA LYS A 6 4.71 12.28 13.79
C LYS A 6 3.87 11.40 12.84
N LYS A 7 3.17 12.00 11.88
CA LYS A 7 2.40 11.26 10.86
C LYS A 7 3.34 10.44 9.96
N ALA A 8 4.42 11.04 9.45
CA ALA A 8 5.41 10.36 8.61
C ALA A 8 6.03 9.15 9.32
N TYR A 9 6.39 9.30 10.60
CA TYR A 9 6.94 8.21 11.42
C TYR A 9 5.98 7.02 11.56
N LYS A 10 4.71 7.28 11.89
CA LYS A 10 3.69 6.22 11.99
C LYS A 10 3.52 5.44 10.69
N TYR A 11 3.51 6.15 9.56
CA TYR A 11 3.40 5.50 8.25
C TYR A 11 4.66 4.72 7.88
N ALA A 12 5.84 5.22 8.23
CA ALA A 12 7.08 4.48 8.07
C ALA A 12 7.06 3.18 8.89
N ILE A 13 6.61 3.20 10.15
CA ILE A 13 6.44 1.99 10.98
C ILE A 13 5.46 1.00 10.35
N LYS A 14 4.28 1.45 9.88
CA LYS A 14 3.34 0.56 9.16
C LYS A 14 3.97 -0.06 7.92
N ASN A 15 4.64 0.77 7.12
CA ASN A 15 5.22 0.28 5.89
C ASN A 15 6.35 -0.73 6.19
N ALA A 16 7.24 -0.43 7.13
CA ALA A 16 8.25 -1.37 7.59
C ALA A 16 7.64 -2.67 8.12
N TYR A 17 6.60 -2.59 8.96
CA TYR A 17 5.91 -3.78 9.48
C TYR A 17 5.37 -4.68 8.36
N LEU A 18 4.75 -4.09 7.32
CA LEU A 18 4.23 -4.83 6.17
C LEU A 18 5.33 -5.38 5.23
N HIS A 19 6.53 -4.83 5.28
CA HIS A 19 7.66 -5.16 4.41
C HIS A 19 8.87 -5.71 5.18
N ASN A 20 8.64 -6.55 6.19
CA ASN A 20 9.68 -7.26 6.97
C ASN A 20 10.75 -6.33 7.58
N GLY A 21 10.33 -5.22 8.18
CA GLY A 21 11.19 -4.28 8.89
C GLY A 21 11.85 -3.21 8.02
N LYS A 22 11.55 -3.14 6.72
CA LYS A 22 12.10 -2.12 5.82
C LYS A 22 11.01 -1.20 5.28
N ALA A 23 11.06 0.08 5.63
CA ALA A 23 10.19 1.07 5.03
C ALA A 23 10.71 1.52 3.65
N ASP A 24 9.80 1.61 2.69
CA ASP A 24 10.01 2.13 1.35
C ASP A 24 9.79 3.65 1.27
N LEU A 25 10.71 4.34 0.59
CA LEU A 25 10.70 5.79 0.46
C LEU A 25 9.50 6.28 -0.36
N GLY A 26 9.19 5.61 -1.47
CA GLY A 26 8.08 5.99 -2.34
C GLY A 26 6.73 5.88 -1.63
N ALA A 27 6.52 4.77 -0.92
CA ALA A 27 5.29 4.53 -0.16
C ALA A 27 5.05 5.60 0.92
N VAL A 28 6.09 5.97 1.68
CA VAL A 28 5.97 7.00 2.72
C VAL A 28 5.75 8.39 2.12
N ILE A 29 6.46 8.77 1.06
CA ILE A 29 6.25 10.05 0.36
C ILE A 29 4.82 10.16 -0.17
N GLY A 30 4.34 9.11 -0.85
CA GLY A 30 2.98 9.07 -1.38
C GLY A 30 1.94 9.27 -0.28
N LYS A 31 2.20 8.71 0.91
CA LYS A 31 1.28 8.87 2.04
C LYS A 31 1.36 10.25 2.69
N ILE A 32 2.54 10.84 2.82
CA ILE A 32 2.70 12.23 3.28
C ILE A 32 1.95 13.19 2.34
N LYS A 33 2.12 13.03 1.02
CA LYS A 33 1.44 13.88 0.02
C LYS A 33 -0.08 13.71 0.02
N ALA A 34 -0.58 12.53 0.39
CA ALA A 34 -2.02 12.28 0.54
C ALA A 34 -2.60 12.96 1.80
N LEU A 35 -1.81 13.10 2.87
CA LEU A 35 -2.22 13.79 4.09
C LEU A 35 -2.12 15.31 3.97
N GLU A 36 -1.08 15.77 3.27
CA GLU A 36 -0.79 17.20 3.07
C GLU A 36 -0.59 17.45 1.57
N PRO A 37 -1.67 17.69 0.81
CA PRO A 37 -1.61 17.91 -0.63
C PRO A 37 -0.74 19.12 -1.00
N ASP A 38 -0.64 20.12 -0.12
CA ASP A 38 0.03 21.39 -0.39
C ASP A 38 1.53 21.37 -0.09
N ILE A 39 2.06 20.28 0.46
CA ILE A 39 3.49 20.20 0.78
C ILE A 39 4.37 20.15 -0.48
N GLU A 40 5.48 20.90 -0.45
CA GLU A 40 6.52 20.77 -1.46
C GLU A 40 7.14 19.37 -1.44
N ILE A 41 7.34 18.79 -2.63
CA ILE A 41 7.89 17.43 -2.79
C ILE A 41 9.24 17.28 -2.09
N LYS A 42 10.11 18.30 -2.16
CA LYS A 42 11.43 18.28 -1.50
C LYS A 42 11.32 18.11 0.01
N LYS A 43 10.43 18.86 0.65
CA LYS A 43 10.18 18.74 2.10
C LYS A 43 9.60 17.38 2.45
N ALA A 44 8.64 16.88 1.67
CA ALA A 44 8.08 15.54 1.88
C ALA A 44 9.16 14.44 1.81
N VAL A 45 10.11 14.56 0.88
CA VAL A 45 11.25 13.64 0.77
C VAL A 45 12.15 13.71 2.00
N GLU A 46 12.44 14.90 2.52
CA GLU A 46 13.25 15.07 3.73
C GLU A 46 12.59 14.44 4.95
N TYR A 47 11.30 14.72 5.20
CA TYR A 47 10.56 14.10 6.30
C TYR A 47 10.46 12.58 6.15
N ALA A 48 10.23 12.09 4.93
CA ALA A 48 10.18 10.65 4.67
C ALA A 48 11.52 9.97 4.94
N LYS A 49 12.63 10.55 4.47
CA LYS A 49 13.98 10.02 4.73
C LYS A 49 14.28 9.95 6.22
N HIS A 50 14.01 11.03 6.95
CA HIS A 50 14.24 11.07 8.39
C HIS A 50 13.42 10.01 9.13
N ALA A 51 12.13 9.88 8.80
CA ALA A 51 11.26 8.85 9.36
C ALA A 51 11.74 7.43 9.06
N ILE A 52 12.15 7.16 7.81
CA ILE A 52 12.58 5.83 7.37
C ILE A 52 13.92 5.46 7.98
N GLU A 53 14.85 6.39 8.10
CA GLU A 53 16.15 6.15 8.72
C GLU A 53 15.98 5.78 10.20
N MET A 54 15.08 6.46 10.93
CA MET A 54 14.75 6.07 12.30
C MET A 54 14.17 4.65 12.36
N VAL A 55 13.22 4.32 11.49
CA VAL A 55 12.53 3.02 11.52
C VAL A 55 13.43 1.86 11.07
N ASN A 56 14.22 2.03 10.02
CA ASN A 56 15.07 0.98 9.47
C ASN A 56 16.27 0.65 10.40
N ASN A 57 16.60 1.54 11.33
CA ASN A 57 17.61 1.28 12.37
C ASN A 57 17.03 0.53 13.58
N MET A 58 15.71 0.33 13.66
CA MET A 58 15.07 -0.41 14.74
C MET A 58 15.01 -1.91 14.42
N PRO A 59 15.09 -2.79 15.43
CA PRO A 59 14.83 -4.21 15.25
C PRO A 59 13.34 -4.44 14.95
N PHE A 60 13.05 -5.50 14.18
CA PHE A 60 11.70 -5.81 13.74
C PHE A 60 10.70 -5.99 14.91
N GLU A 61 11.13 -6.59 16.01
CA GLU A 61 10.34 -6.75 17.24
C GLU A 61 9.90 -5.40 17.83
N GLU A 62 10.76 -4.38 17.77
CA GLU A 62 10.42 -3.04 18.24
C GLU A 62 9.45 -2.36 17.28
N ILE A 63 9.66 -2.51 15.96
CA ILE A 63 8.73 -2.03 14.93
C ILE A 63 7.34 -2.64 15.13
N LYS A 64 7.27 -3.95 15.42
CA LYS A 64 6.01 -4.65 15.70
C LYS A 64 5.33 -4.11 16.96
N ARG A 65 6.08 -3.92 18.05
CA ARG A 65 5.54 -3.36 19.30
C ARG A 65 5.00 -1.94 19.12
N GLU A 66 5.74 -1.11 18.37
CA GLU A 66 5.32 0.24 18.01
C GLU A 66 4.07 0.23 17.12
N TYR A 67 4.01 -0.66 16.14
CA TYR A 67 2.85 -0.85 15.27
C TYR A 67 1.60 -1.23 16.08
N GLU A 68 1.68 -2.24 16.95
CA GLU A 68 0.58 -2.67 17.83
C GLU A 68 0.12 -1.54 18.76
N ARG A 69 1.08 -0.75 19.30
CA ARG A 69 0.77 0.42 20.12
C ARG A 69 -0.03 1.47 19.35
N PHE A 70 0.33 1.74 18.09
CA PHE A 70 -0.39 2.72 17.26
C PHE A 70 -1.77 2.22 16.83
N GLU A 71 -1.89 0.93 16.51
CA GLU A 71 -3.17 0.33 16.12
C GLU A 71 -4.17 0.34 17.30
N HIS A 72 -3.73 -0.05 18.49
CA HIS A 72 -4.62 -0.20 19.64
C HIS A 72 -4.81 1.09 20.47
N GLY A 73 -3.79 1.95 20.53
CA GLY A 73 -3.79 3.14 21.39
C GLY A 73 -4.32 4.41 20.73
N GLU A 74 -4.05 4.61 19.44
CA GLU A 74 -4.34 5.88 18.76
C GLU A 74 -5.40 5.75 17.65
N GLY A 75 -6.04 4.58 17.51
CA GLY A 75 -7.15 4.36 16.54
C GLY A 75 -6.74 4.56 15.09
N PHE A 76 -5.44 4.48 14.80
CA PHE A 76 -4.92 4.71 13.48
C PHE A 76 -5.16 3.44 12.66
N GLU A 77 -6.17 3.45 11.79
CA GLU A 77 -6.49 2.30 10.93
C GLU A 77 -5.35 2.06 9.94
N LEU A 78 -4.38 1.28 10.41
CA LEU A 78 -3.20 0.87 9.68
C LEU A 78 -3.48 -0.42 8.88
N LYS A 79 -4.71 -0.91 8.84
CA LYS A 79 -5.06 -2.02 7.95
C LYS A 79 -4.77 -1.64 6.49
N PRO A 80 -4.13 -2.52 5.70
CA PRO A 80 -4.12 -2.35 4.26
C PRO A 80 -5.58 -2.36 3.80
N VAL A 81 -5.99 -1.32 3.06
CA VAL A 81 -7.23 -1.44 2.28
C VAL A 81 -6.96 -2.58 1.32
N GLN A 82 -7.64 -3.73 1.51
CA GLN A 82 -7.67 -4.75 0.49
C GLN A 82 -8.34 -4.09 -0.72
N LYS A 83 -7.52 -3.60 -1.66
CA LYS A 83 -8.01 -3.40 -3.01
C LYS A 83 -8.20 -4.78 -3.56
N GLU A 84 -9.43 -5.24 -3.57
CA GLU A 84 -9.78 -6.41 -4.34
C GLU A 84 -9.53 -6.05 -5.82
N GLU A 85 -8.46 -6.60 -6.40
CA GLU A 85 -8.21 -6.54 -7.84
C GLU A 85 -9.14 -7.54 -8.53
N HIS A 86 -10.45 -7.29 -8.46
CA HIS A 86 -11.43 -8.05 -9.23
C HIS A 86 -11.76 -7.30 -10.52
N LEU A 87 -11.98 -8.08 -11.59
CA LEU A 87 -12.66 -7.57 -12.77
C LEU A 87 -14.05 -7.06 -12.35
N PRO A 88 -14.57 -5.99 -12.98
CA PRO A 88 -15.90 -5.51 -12.66
C PRO A 88 -16.92 -6.65 -12.79
N GLU A 89 -17.82 -6.73 -11.82
CA GLU A 89 -18.89 -7.74 -11.84
C GLU A 89 -19.77 -7.55 -13.09
N LEU A 90 -20.00 -8.64 -13.81
CA LEU A 90 -20.90 -8.65 -14.95
C LEU A 90 -22.33 -8.79 -14.42
N THR A 91 -22.98 -7.68 -14.07
CA THR A 91 -24.33 -7.68 -13.47
C THR A 91 -25.40 -8.38 -14.33
N TRP A 92 -25.21 -8.47 -15.64
CA TRP A 92 -26.10 -9.20 -16.55
C TRP A 92 -25.79 -10.70 -16.63
N ALA A 93 -24.59 -11.14 -16.21
CA ALA A 93 -24.14 -12.53 -16.27
C ALA A 93 -24.85 -13.43 -15.25
N GLU A 94 -25.50 -12.87 -14.22
CA GLU A 94 -26.35 -13.65 -13.32
C GLU A 94 -27.58 -14.22 -14.02
N GLN A 95 -28.03 -13.56 -15.11
CA GLN A 95 -29.23 -13.95 -15.84
C GLN A 95 -28.95 -15.00 -16.94
N GLN A 96 -27.69 -15.19 -17.34
CA GLN A 96 -27.31 -16.10 -18.43
C GLN A 96 -25.93 -16.73 -18.21
N VAL A 97 -25.78 -18.01 -18.53
CA VAL A 97 -24.48 -18.71 -18.46
C VAL A 97 -23.46 -18.04 -19.39
N VAL A 98 -22.45 -17.39 -18.83
CA VAL A 98 -21.36 -16.78 -19.60
C VAL A 98 -20.34 -17.85 -19.96
N VAL A 99 -20.26 -18.17 -21.25
CA VAL A 99 -19.20 -19.04 -21.81
C VAL A 99 -18.18 -18.15 -22.51
N THR A 100 -16.97 -18.06 -21.95
CA THR A 100 -15.85 -17.39 -22.61
C THR A 100 -15.14 -18.36 -23.54
N ARG A 101 -14.71 -17.89 -24.72
CA ARG A 101 -13.87 -18.65 -25.64
C ARG A 101 -12.61 -17.86 -25.98
N PHE A 102 -11.53 -18.55 -26.30
CA PHE A 102 -10.35 -17.90 -26.87
C PHE A 102 -10.70 -17.23 -28.21
N ALA A 103 -10.18 -16.04 -28.44
CA ALA A 103 -10.23 -15.41 -29.76
C ALA A 103 -9.46 -16.30 -30.75
N PRO A 104 -9.99 -16.55 -31.97
CA PRO A 104 -9.25 -17.28 -32.98
C PRO A 104 -7.96 -16.52 -33.32
N ASN A 105 -6.81 -17.16 -33.11
CA ASN A 105 -5.51 -16.56 -33.35
C ASN A 105 -5.33 -16.34 -34.88
N PRO A 106 -4.83 -15.18 -35.36
CA PRO A 106 -4.82 -14.83 -36.79
C PRO A 106 -3.85 -15.65 -37.68
N ASN A 107 -2.88 -16.38 -37.10
CA ASN A 107 -1.88 -17.16 -37.85
C ASN A 107 -2.07 -18.68 -37.62
N GLY A 108 -3.05 -19.31 -38.29
CA GLY A 108 -3.58 -20.67 -38.06
C GLY A 108 -2.58 -21.85 -37.96
N LEU A 109 -2.98 -23.06 -37.54
CA LEU A 109 -4.31 -23.69 -37.64
C LEU A 109 -4.85 -24.24 -36.30
N MET A 110 -6.16 -24.09 -36.09
CA MET A 110 -6.93 -24.88 -35.12
C MET A 110 -7.18 -26.28 -35.72
N HIS A 111 -6.75 -27.35 -35.04
CA HIS A 111 -7.09 -28.71 -35.42
C HIS A 111 -8.37 -29.17 -34.72
N LEU A 112 -9.15 -30.02 -35.38
CA LEU A 112 -10.36 -30.61 -34.82
C LEU A 112 -10.00 -31.55 -33.68
N GLY A 113 -10.71 -31.42 -32.56
CA GLY A 113 -11.53 -32.55 -32.16
C GLY A 113 -12.85 -32.39 -32.89
#